data_AF-A0A1E3P0M7-F1
#
_entry.id   AF-A0A1E3P0M7-F1
#
_cell.length_a   1.000
_cell.length_b   1.000
_cell.length_c   1.000
_cell.angle_alpha   90.00
_cell.angle_beta   90.00
_cell.angle_gamma   90.00
#
_symmetry.space_group_name_H-M   'P 1'
#
loop_
_entity.id
_entity.type
_entity.pdbx_description
1 polymer ?
#
loop_
_entity_poly.entity_id
_entity_poly.type
_entity_poly.pdbx_seq_one_letter_code
_entity_poly.pdbx_strand_id
1 'polypeptide(L)'
;MATEVSTEVSTTTATQPETKRRKFSSIPPRTIAPFTDNQPPVKLLYPLSNYAFAPKTINQYQAHIAKESETEANLLKNGKIYKQKTFKSDQIPNNNLYFKNLKNYNDLYGTRRYLQFLILVAGEKEPIVMIFKDKSDKFLIPGGYLNHDESETDGAKRILKELFDDGEDAEEEEITMGETVGRWWRTDLKPNVYPYLPRHVTRPKELIKVNLVNLPKNKKFKFPEYFKNFHPYILVDLYDSSEPELKAIPSFLSRFSFGCINDKGEITNEITQEEFKY
;
A
#
# COMPACT_ATOMS: atom_id res chain seq x y z
N MET A 1 43.77 -45.01 -70.15
CA MET A 1 42.45 -44.44 -70.52
C MET A 1 41.69 -44.18 -69.23
N ALA A 2 41.09 -43.01 -69.12
CA ALA A 2 40.74 -42.32 -67.87
C ALA A 2 39.82 -43.10 -66.92
N THR A 3 40.12 -42.98 -65.64
CA THR A 3 39.30 -43.31 -64.46
C THR A 3 38.13 -42.33 -64.33
N GLU A 4 36.90 -42.85 -64.25
CA GLU A 4 35.72 -42.09 -63.82
C GLU A 4 35.33 -42.46 -62.39
N VAL A 5 34.94 -41.41 -61.67
CA VAL A 5 34.62 -41.33 -60.25
C VAL A 5 33.14 -41.67 -60.06
N SER A 6 32.80 -42.51 -59.07
CA SER A 6 31.45 -42.60 -58.53
C SER A 6 31.47 -42.24 -57.05
N THR A 7 30.75 -41.16 -56.73
CA THR A 7 30.57 -40.54 -55.42
C THR A 7 29.66 -41.36 -54.51
N GLU A 8 30.13 -41.70 -53.31
CA GLU A 8 29.32 -42.20 -52.20
C GLU A 8 28.71 -41.03 -51.41
N VAL A 9 27.38 -41.00 -51.28
CA VAL A 9 26.67 -40.11 -50.36
C VAL A 9 26.26 -40.94 -49.15
N SER A 10 26.95 -40.74 -48.03
CA SER A 10 26.61 -41.32 -46.73
C SER A 10 25.49 -40.51 -46.07
N THR A 11 24.30 -41.10 -45.94
CA THR A 11 23.18 -40.52 -45.18
C THR A 11 23.22 -41.06 -43.76
N THR A 12 23.86 -40.35 -42.83
CA THR A 12 23.79 -40.65 -41.40
C THR A 12 22.40 -40.28 -40.84
N THR A 13 21.64 -41.29 -40.43
CA THR A 13 20.35 -41.11 -39.74
C THR A 13 20.61 -40.69 -38.28
N ALA A 14 20.28 -39.45 -37.94
CA ALA A 14 20.36 -38.96 -36.56
C ALA A 14 19.17 -39.49 -35.73
N THR A 15 19.46 -40.23 -34.66
CA THR A 15 18.48 -40.72 -33.68
C THR A 15 17.94 -39.56 -32.84
N GLN A 16 16.63 -39.29 -32.89
CA GLN A 16 15.99 -38.32 -32.00
C GLN A 16 15.93 -38.86 -30.57
N PRO A 17 16.12 -38.02 -29.53
CA PRO A 17 16.01 -38.45 -28.14
C PRO A 17 14.53 -38.69 -27.76
N GLU A 18 14.24 -39.86 -27.20
CA GLU A 18 12.90 -40.19 -26.69
C GLU A 18 12.47 -39.20 -25.59
N THR A 19 11.31 -38.57 -25.80
CA THR A 19 10.64 -37.76 -24.79
C THR A 19 10.12 -38.68 -23.67
N LYS A 20 10.68 -38.56 -22.47
CA LYS A 20 10.23 -39.29 -21.27
C LYS A 20 8.74 -39.03 -21.03
N ARG A 21 7.88 -40.00 -21.34
CA ARG A 21 6.45 -39.95 -21.03
C ARG A 21 6.27 -39.81 -19.51
N ARG A 22 5.49 -38.82 -19.08
CA ARG A 22 5.10 -38.64 -17.67
C ARG A 22 4.42 -39.93 -17.18
N LYS A 23 4.96 -40.53 -16.11
CA LYS A 23 4.35 -41.69 -15.47
C LYS A 23 3.15 -41.21 -14.66
N PHE A 24 1.94 -41.48 -15.15
CA PHE A 24 0.72 -41.24 -14.37
C PHE A 24 0.57 -42.35 -13.34
N SER A 25 0.43 -41.96 -12.07
CA SER A 25 0.06 -42.87 -10.98
C SER A 25 -1.38 -43.33 -11.17
N SER A 26 -1.63 -44.64 -11.08
CA SER A 26 -2.98 -45.21 -11.05
C SER A 26 -3.67 -45.06 -9.69
N ILE A 27 -2.95 -44.60 -8.67
CA ILE A 27 -3.46 -44.37 -7.32
C ILE A 27 -3.99 -42.94 -7.26
N PRO A 28 -5.28 -42.74 -6.95
CA PRO A 28 -5.84 -41.40 -6.82
C PRO A 28 -5.12 -40.64 -5.68
N PRO A 29 -4.95 -39.31 -5.81
CA PRO A 29 -4.40 -38.51 -4.74
C PRO A 29 -5.18 -38.75 -3.45
N ARG A 30 -4.48 -38.93 -2.33
CA ARG A 30 -5.15 -39.01 -1.03
C ARG A 30 -5.86 -37.68 -0.77
N THR A 31 -7.09 -37.73 -0.29
CA THR A 31 -7.78 -36.53 0.20
C THR A 31 -7.04 -36.04 1.44
N ILE A 32 -6.34 -34.91 1.31
CA ILE A 32 -5.64 -34.25 2.41
C ILE A 32 -6.63 -33.27 3.07
N ALA A 33 -6.58 -33.14 4.40
CA ALA A 33 -7.32 -32.11 5.11
C ALA A 33 -6.96 -30.70 4.58
N PRO A 34 -7.91 -29.74 4.62
CA PRO A 34 -7.64 -28.38 4.16
C PRO A 34 -6.55 -27.71 5.01
N PHE A 35 -5.62 -26.99 4.36
CA PHE A 35 -4.52 -26.29 5.01
C PHE A 35 -4.94 -24.88 5.49
N THR A 36 -5.98 -24.82 6.34
CA THR A 36 -6.64 -23.55 6.72
C THR A 36 -6.70 -23.30 8.22
N ASP A 37 -6.09 -24.15 9.05
CA ASP A 37 -6.11 -23.99 10.50
C ASP A 37 -5.40 -22.70 10.95
N ASN A 38 -5.99 -22.01 11.94
CA ASN A 38 -5.50 -20.73 12.50
C ASN A 38 -5.30 -19.60 11.47
N GLN A 39 -5.98 -19.67 10.33
CA GLN A 39 -6.00 -18.56 9.37
C GLN A 39 -6.91 -17.43 9.89
N PRO A 40 -6.52 -16.15 9.72
CA PRO A 40 -7.43 -15.05 9.97
C PRO A 40 -8.64 -15.13 9.03
N PRO A 41 -9.78 -14.53 9.43
CA PRO A 41 -10.96 -14.50 8.57
C PRO A 41 -10.65 -13.85 7.24
N VAL A 42 -11.28 -14.36 6.18
CA VAL A 42 -11.14 -13.84 4.81
C VAL A 42 -11.54 -12.37 4.80
N LYS A 43 -10.67 -11.52 4.27
CA LYS A 43 -10.94 -10.09 4.05
C LYS A 43 -11.50 -9.90 2.66
N LEU A 44 -12.75 -9.46 2.58
CA LEU A 44 -13.43 -9.18 1.32
C LEU A 44 -12.95 -7.84 0.76
N LEU A 45 -12.66 -7.83 -0.53
CA LEU A 45 -12.30 -6.63 -1.28
C LEU A 45 -13.33 -6.42 -2.38
N TYR A 46 -13.68 -5.15 -2.64
CA TYR A 46 -14.66 -4.76 -3.64
C TYR A 46 -13.97 -4.24 -4.91
N PRO A 47 -14.61 -4.37 -6.09
CA PRO A 47 -13.97 -4.03 -7.36
C PRO A 47 -13.69 -2.53 -7.45
N LEU A 48 -12.67 -2.17 -8.23
CA LEU A 48 -12.26 -0.78 -8.42
C LEU A 48 -13.42 0.11 -8.94
N SER A 49 -14.35 -0.45 -9.70
CA SER A 49 -15.57 0.18 -10.23
C SER A 49 -16.51 0.76 -9.14
N ASN A 50 -16.48 0.21 -7.92
CA ASN A 50 -17.26 0.72 -6.80
C ASN A 50 -16.71 2.04 -6.23
N TYR A 51 -15.51 2.44 -6.67
CA TYR A 51 -14.79 3.58 -6.14
C TYR A 51 -14.60 4.64 -7.21
N ALA A 52 -15.00 5.87 -6.90
CA ALA A 52 -14.76 7.02 -7.78
C ALA A 52 -13.61 7.86 -7.23
N PHE A 53 -12.75 8.37 -8.10
CA PHE A 53 -11.56 9.13 -7.71
C PHE A 53 -11.59 10.52 -8.34
N ALA A 54 -11.52 11.56 -7.52
CA ALA A 54 -11.51 12.95 -7.97
C ALA A 54 -10.50 13.78 -7.17
N PRO A 55 -9.87 14.80 -7.78
CA PRO A 55 -9.08 15.77 -7.03
C PRO A 55 -9.98 16.70 -6.18
N LYS A 56 -9.52 17.12 -5.01
CA LYS A 56 -10.16 18.16 -4.16
C LYS A 56 -9.89 19.54 -4.74
N THR A 57 -10.94 20.31 -5.00
CA THR A 57 -10.84 21.67 -5.54
C THR A 57 -10.01 22.59 -4.62
N ILE A 58 -9.13 23.41 -5.20
CA ILE A 58 -8.23 24.37 -4.51
C ILE A 58 -8.92 25.17 -3.38
N ASN A 59 -10.16 25.64 -3.60
CA ASN A 59 -10.87 26.51 -2.66
C ASN A 59 -11.29 25.80 -1.36
N GLN A 60 -11.69 24.52 -1.44
CA GLN A 60 -12.09 23.72 -0.28
C GLN A 60 -10.88 23.40 0.61
N TYR A 61 -9.73 23.11 0.01
CA TYR A 61 -8.48 22.86 0.73
C TYR A 61 -7.96 24.13 1.44
N GLN A 62 -8.02 25.29 0.78
CA GLN A 62 -7.65 26.57 1.39
C GLN A 62 -8.58 26.95 2.56
N ALA A 63 -9.89 26.68 2.44
CA ALA A 63 -10.86 26.91 3.51
C ALA A 63 -10.67 25.98 4.71
N HIS A 64 -10.29 24.70 4.50
CA HIS A 64 -9.93 23.79 5.58
C HIS A 64 -8.70 24.27 6.34
N ILE A 65 -7.63 24.64 5.62
CA ILE A 65 -6.43 25.22 6.22
C ILE A 65 -6.75 26.50 7.00
N ALA A 66 -7.59 27.37 6.44
CA ALA A 66 -7.98 28.61 7.12
C ALA A 66 -8.72 28.33 8.43
N LYS A 67 -9.71 27.43 8.43
CA LYS A 67 -10.45 27.02 9.64
C LYS A 67 -9.54 26.38 10.68
N GLU A 68 -8.63 25.49 10.29
CA GLU A 68 -7.64 24.91 11.20
C GLU A 68 -6.73 25.99 11.79
N SER A 69 -6.24 26.91 10.96
CA SER A 69 -5.40 28.02 11.42
C SER A 69 -6.08 28.95 12.45
N GLU A 70 -7.40 29.17 12.32
CA GLU A 70 -8.18 29.96 13.28
C GLU A 70 -8.39 29.21 14.61
N THR A 71 -8.64 27.91 14.54
CA THR A 71 -8.80 27.04 15.72
C THR A 71 -7.48 26.93 16.49
N GLU A 72 -6.36 26.80 15.76
CA GLU A 72 -5.00 26.79 16.28
C GLU A 72 -4.58 28.14 16.88
N ALA A 73 -4.93 29.26 16.23
CA ALA A 73 -4.65 30.61 16.74
C ALA A 73 -5.33 30.88 18.10
N ASN A 74 -6.48 30.25 18.35
CA ASN A 74 -7.17 30.34 19.62
C ASN A 74 -6.53 29.45 20.71
N LEU A 75 -5.99 28.27 20.36
CA LEU A 75 -5.24 27.40 21.29
C LEU A 75 -3.89 28.01 21.70
N LEU A 76 -3.22 28.72 20.77
CA LEU A 76 -1.93 29.41 20.99
C LEU A 76 -2.00 30.56 22.01
N LYS A 77 -3.16 31.14 22.27
CA LYS A 77 -3.34 32.16 23.32
C LYS A 77 -3.11 31.60 24.73
N ASN A 78 -3.13 30.27 24.89
CA ASN A 78 -3.09 29.59 26.19
C ASN A 78 -1.75 28.87 26.49
N GLY A 79 -0.71 28.96 25.65
CA GLY A 79 0.60 28.37 25.97
C GLY A 79 1.56 28.22 24.79
N LYS A 80 2.84 27.99 25.09
CA LYS A 80 3.91 27.74 24.09
C LYS A 80 3.73 26.36 23.45
N ILE A 81 2.84 26.26 22.46
CA ILE A 81 2.58 25.06 21.66
C ILE A 81 3.36 25.16 20.35
N TYR A 82 3.95 24.06 19.90
CA TYR A 82 4.55 23.94 18.56
C TYR A 82 3.49 24.27 17.51
N LYS A 83 3.87 25.14 16.58
CA LYS A 83 3.02 25.53 15.47
C LYS A 83 2.99 24.40 14.45
N GLN A 84 1.82 23.81 14.19
CA GLN A 84 1.58 23.11 12.93
C GLN A 84 1.62 24.17 11.82
N LYS A 85 2.80 24.42 11.25
CA LYS A 85 2.85 25.17 9.99
C LYS A 85 2.42 24.20 8.91
N THR A 86 1.10 24.09 8.68
CA THR A 86 0.47 23.36 7.57
C THR A 86 0.84 23.99 6.22
N PHE A 87 2.14 24.04 5.91
CA PHE A 87 2.55 24.27 4.53
C PHE A 87 2.26 22.99 3.75
N LYS A 88 1.54 23.13 2.63
CA LYS A 88 1.26 22.09 1.61
C LYS A 88 2.40 21.09 1.39
N SER A 89 3.65 21.54 1.52
CA SER A 89 4.88 20.79 1.30
C SER A 89 5.38 19.94 2.48
N ASP A 90 4.84 20.04 3.70
CA ASP A 90 5.18 19.14 4.83
C ASP A 90 4.30 17.88 4.88
N GLN A 91 3.22 17.85 4.08
CA GLN A 91 2.37 16.65 3.94
C GLN A 91 3.05 15.57 3.10
N ILE A 92 3.98 15.95 2.20
CA ILE A 92 4.78 15.03 1.40
C ILE A 92 6.06 14.66 2.16
N PRO A 93 6.25 13.39 2.59
CA PRO A 93 7.44 12.97 3.30
C PRO A 93 8.71 13.01 2.43
N ASN A 94 9.86 12.99 3.12
CA ASN A 94 11.20 12.83 2.51
C ASN A 94 11.67 14.01 1.63
N ASN A 95 11.19 15.23 1.88
CA ASN A 95 11.73 16.45 1.28
C ASN A 95 12.43 17.35 2.33
N ASN A 96 13.14 18.39 1.87
CA ASN A 96 13.91 19.28 2.74
C ASN A 96 13.04 19.99 3.78
N LEU A 97 11.82 20.39 3.42
CA LEU A 97 10.91 21.04 4.35
C LEU A 97 10.40 20.07 5.42
N TYR A 98 10.07 18.85 5.01
CA TYR A 98 9.64 17.77 5.88
C TYR A 98 10.68 17.48 6.96
N PHE A 99 11.96 17.37 6.60
CA PHE A 99 13.02 17.15 7.59
C PHE A 99 13.28 18.37 8.47
N LYS A 100 13.12 19.58 7.94
CA LYS A 100 13.19 20.82 8.75
C LYS A 100 12.09 20.85 9.81
N ASN A 101 10.86 20.52 9.43
CA ASN A 101 9.72 20.50 10.36
C ASN A 101 9.80 19.33 11.33
N LEU A 102 10.20 18.15 10.87
CA LEU A 102 10.44 16.99 11.73
C LEU A 102 11.48 17.32 12.81
N LYS A 103 12.58 18.01 12.46
CA LYS A 103 13.56 18.47 13.44
C LYS A 103 12.92 19.36 14.51
N ASN A 104 12.17 20.39 14.09
CA ASN A 104 11.53 21.33 15.01
C ASN A 104 10.52 20.61 15.93
N TYR A 105 9.76 19.65 15.39
CA TYR A 105 8.87 18.81 16.18
C TYR A 105 9.68 17.98 17.20
N ASN A 106 10.76 17.34 16.77
CA ASN A 106 11.58 16.51 17.65
C ASN A 106 12.22 17.29 18.80
N ASP A 107 12.65 18.53 18.55
CA ASP A 107 13.26 19.39 19.55
C ASP A 107 12.26 19.78 20.67
N LEU A 108 10.95 19.75 20.38
CA LEU A 108 9.89 20.12 21.33
C LEU A 108 9.19 18.92 21.96
N TYR A 109 8.98 17.86 21.18
CA TYR A 109 8.07 16.76 21.53
C TYR A 109 8.70 15.37 21.43
N GLY A 110 9.93 15.26 20.95
CA GLY A 110 10.57 13.97 20.70
C GLY A 110 10.03 13.27 19.46
N THR A 111 9.97 11.95 19.46
CA THR A 111 9.68 11.13 18.27
C THR A 111 8.31 11.42 17.67
N ARG A 112 8.25 11.76 16.38
CA ARG A 112 6.99 11.97 15.65
C ARG A 112 6.30 10.63 15.39
N ARG A 113 4.97 10.61 15.48
CA ARG A 113 4.14 9.45 15.14
C ARG A 113 3.49 9.69 13.77
N TYR A 114 3.66 8.75 12.85
CA TYR A 114 3.13 8.82 11.48
C TYR A 114 2.29 7.56 11.19
N LEU A 115 1.14 7.74 10.56
CA LEU A 115 0.27 6.66 10.10
C LEU A 115 0.32 6.60 8.56
N GLN A 116 0.57 5.41 8.03
CA GLN A 116 0.42 5.04 6.63
C GLN A 116 -0.81 4.13 6.49
N PHE A 117 -1.57 4.33 5.42
CA PHE A 117 -2.83 3.68 5.15
C PHE A 117 -2.71 2.83 3.87
N LEU A 118 -2.71 1.51 4.03
CA LEU A 118 -2.84 0.58 2.92
C LEU A 118 -4.31 0.45 2.56
N ILE A 119 -4.64 0.93 1.38
CA ILE A 119 -5.99 0.89 0.82
C ILE A 119 -5.99 -0.19 -0.25
N LEU A 120 -6.80 -1.22 -0.07
CA LEU A 120 -6.89 -2.37 -0.97
C LEU A 120 -8.24 -2.37 -1.69
N VAL A 121 -8.21 -2.73 -2.97
CA VAL A 121 -9.39 -2.99 -3.81
C VAL A 121 -9.23 -4.36 -4.48
N ALA A 122 -10.33 -4.93 -4.98
CA ALA A 122 -10.29 -6.18 -5.72
C ALA A 122 -9.83 -5.91 -7.16
N GLY A 123 -8.78 -6.61 -7.58
CA GLY A 123 -8.50 -6.89 -8.97
C GLY A 123 -9.25 -8.14 -9.44
N GLU A 124 -8.95 -8.62 -10.65
CA GLU A 124 -9.62 -9.79 -11.23
C GLU A 124 -9.37 -11.08 -10.44
N LYS A 125 -8.15 -11.31 -9.94
CA LYS A 125 -7.80 -12.51 -9.16
C LYS A 125 -6.85 -12.23 -8.00
N GLU A 126 -6.55 -10.96 -7.75
CA GLU A 126 -5.57 -10.56 -6.73
C GLU A 126 -5.95 -9.22 -6.08
N PRO A 127 -5.51 -8.96 -4.84
CA PRO A 127 -5.64 -7.66 -4.21
C PRO A 127 -4.77 -6.62 -4.95
N ILE A 128 -5.33 -5.42 -5.11
CA ILE A 128 -4.65 -4.27 -5.68
C ILE A 128 -4.47 -3.21 -4.59
N VAL A 129 -3.30 -2.60 -4.52
CA VAL A 129 -2.97 -1.54 -3.57
C VAL A 129 -3.11 -0.17 -4.24
N MET A 130 -3.84 0.74 -3.61
CA MET A 130 -3.97 2.12 -4.08
C MET A 130 -2.86 3.00 -3.51
N ILE A 131 -2.09 3.68 -4.37
CA ILE A 131 -0.90 4.47 -4.00
C ILE A 131 -0.97 5.85 -4.68
N PHE A 132 -0.53 6.91 -4.00
CA PHE A 132 -0.39 8.23 -4.61
C PHE A 132 0.88 8.34 -5.45
N LYS A 133 0.84 9.16 -6.50
CA LYS A 133 2.04 9.78 -7.08
C LYS A 133 2.04 11.27 -6.82
N ASP A 134 3.19 11.82 -6.45
CA ASP A 134 3.38 13.27 -6.49
C ASP A 134 3.61 13.77 -7.93
N LYS A 135 3.76 15.10 -8.07
CA LYS A 135 4.02 15.75 -9.37
C LYS A 135 5.40 15.40 -9.95
N SER A 136 6.28 14.78 -9.17
CA SER A 136 7.59 14.28 -9.59
C SER A 136 7.58 12.77 -9.86
N ASP A 137 6.38 12.16 -9.95
CA ASP A 137 6.17 10.72 -10.18
C ASP A 137 6.71 9.80 -9.07
N LYS A 138 6.98 10.34 -7.88
CA LYS A 138 7.37 9.55 -6.71
C LYS A 138 6.15 8.91 -6.07
N PHE A 139 6.29 7.63 -5.71
CA PHE A 139 5.27 6.86 -5.00
C PHE A 139 5.15 7.29 -3.54
N LEU A 140 3.91 7.39 -3.07
CA LEU A 140 3.56 7.82 -1.74
C LEU A 140 2.40 6.96 -1.22
N ILE A 141 2.65 6.20 -0.16
CA ILE A 141 1.58 5.53 0.58
C ILE A 141 0.74 6.62 1.26
N PRO A 142 -0.60 6.62 1.13
CA PRO A 142 -1.47 7.57 1.82
C PRO A 142 -1.19 7.60 3.32
N GLY A 143 -1.18 8.77 3.93
CA GLY A 143 -0.85 8.88 5.35
C GLY A 143 -0.66 10.29 5.86
N GLY A 144 -0.35 10.40 7.14
CA GLY A 144 -0.14 11.66 7.83
C GLY A 144 0.43 11.47 9.23
N TYR A 145 0.89 12.55 9.86
CA TYR A 145 1.38 12.51 11.24
C TYR A 145 0.28 12.87 12.24
N LEU A 146 0.41 12.29 13.43
CA LEU A 146 -0.43 12.61 14.58
C LEU A 146 0.09 13.88 15.26
N ASN A 147 -0.84 14.67 15.80
CA ASN A 147 -0.50 15.72 16.75
C ASN A 147 0.07 15.11 18.03
N HIS A 148 0.86 15.89 18.79
CA HIS A 148 1.58 15.37 19.95
C HIS A 148 0.66 14.64 20.95
N ASP A 149 -0.42 15.31 21.34
CA ASP A 149 -1.38 14.84 22.33
C ASP A 149 -2.58 14.10 21.71
N GLU A 150 -2.56 13.87 20.40
CA GLU A 150 -3.69 13.26 19.69
C GLU A 150 -3.67 11.73 19.76
N SER A 151 -4.84 11.14 20.00
CA SER A 151 -4.98 9.69 20.00
C SER A 151 -4.81 9.12 18.59
N GLU A 152 -4.35 7.87 18.48
CA GLU A 152 -4.16 7.26 17.15
C GLU A 152 -5.48 7.11 16.39
N THR A 153 -6.59 6.85 17.10
CA THR A 153 -7.92 6.71 16.52
C THR A 153 -8.46 8.03 15.98
N ASP A 154 -8.33 9.11 16.75
CA ASP A 154 -8.86 10.42 16.35
C ASP A 154 -8.03 11.01 15.23
N GLY A 155 -6.69 10.92 15.34
CA GLY A 155 -5.81 11.40 14.29
C GLY A 155 -5.97 10.63 13.00
N ALA A 156 -6.23 9.32 13.05
CA ALA A 156 -6.50 8.58 11.82
C ALA A 156 -7.80 8.99 11.13
N LYS A 157 -8.89 9.17 11.89
CA LYS A 157 -10.15 9.69 11.33
C LYS A 157 -9.93 11.06 10.69
N ARG A 158 -9.22 11.95 11.39
CA ARG A 158 -8.85 13.27 10.88
C ARG A 158 -8.04 13.17 9.58
N ILE A 159 -6.95 12.40 9.56
CA ILE A 159 -6.07 12.28 8.39
C ILE A 159 -6.82 11.62 7.21
N LEU A 160 -7.61 10.58 7.45
CA LEU A 160 -8.41 9.93 6.40
C LEU A 160 -9.40 10.93 5.77
N LYS A 161 -10.08 11.73 6.60
CA LYS A 161 -10.96 12.81 6.13
C LYS A 161 -10.19 13.88 5.34
N GLU A 162 -9.07 14.35 5.87
CA GLU A 162 -8.17 15.32 5.20
C GLU A 162 -7.64 14.80 3.86
N LEU A 163 -7.44 13.49 3.73
CA LEU A 163 -6.95 12.88 2.49
C LEU A 163 -8.06 12.54 1.50
N PHE A 164 -9.27 12.19 1.94
CA PHE A 164 -10.25 11.54 1.07
C PHE A 164 -11.64 12.18 1.02
N ASP A 165 -11.98 13.09 1.94
CA ASP A 165 -13.31 13.74 2.00
C ASP A 165 -13.23 15.26 1.85
N ASP A 166 -14.22 15.89 1.22
CA ASP A 166 -14.35 17.36 1.17
C ASP A 166 -15.35 17.93 2.18
N GLY A 167 -15.96 17.07 3.01
CA GLY A 167 -16.88 17.46 4.07
C GLY A 167 -18.32 17.75 3.59
N GLU A 168 -18.62 17.52 2.31
CA GLU A 168 -19.97 17.70 1.73
C GLU A 168 -20.78 16.39 1.76
N ASP A 169 -20.11 15.24 1.81
CA ASP A 169 -20.72 13.91 1.71
C ASP A 169 -20.94 13.26 3.09
N ALA A 170 -21.80 13.86 3.94
CA ALA A 170 -22.09 13.36 5.30
C ALA A 170 -22.85 12.02 5.34
N GLU A 171 -23.44 11.59 4.21
CA GLU A 171 -24.23 10.37 4.10
C GLU A 171 -23.43 9.14 3.62
N GLU A 172 -22.16 9.32 3.19
CA GLU A 172 -21.33 8.21 2.73
C GLU A 172 -20.77 7.41 3.92
N GLU A 173 -20.68 6.08 3.78
CA GLU A 173 -20.06 5.21 4.78
C GLU A 173 -18.60 5.63 5.02
N GLU A 174 -18.22 5.76 6.29
CA GLU A 174 -16.90 6.24 6.69
C GLU A 174 -15.84 5.14 6.48
N ILE A 175 -14.67 5.55 5.99
CA ILE A 175 -13.48 4.71 5.93
C ILE A 175 -12.99 4.47 7.36
N THR A 176 -12.78 3.21 7.75
CA THR A 176 -12.32 2.88 9.12
C THR A 176 -10.91 2.32 9.13
N MET A 177 -10.16 2.64 10.18
CA MET A 177 -8.84 2.05 10.39
C MET A 177 -8.98 0.56 10.76
N GLY A 178 -8.24 -0.30 10.06
CA GLY A 178 -8.08 -1.70 10.41
C GLY A 178 -6.78 -1.97 11.17
N GLU A 179 -6.23 -3.17 10.95
CA GLU A 179 -5.09 -3.69 11.70
C GLU A 179 -3.77 -3.02 11.30
N THR A 180 -2.84 -2.91 12.25
CA THR A 180 -1.44 -2.62 11.92
C THR A 180 -0.77 -3.85 11.31
N VAL A 181 -0.14 -3.66 10.15
CA VAL A 181 0.54 -4.73 9.40
C VAL A 181 2.05 -4.56 9.35
N GLY A 182 2.55 -3.35 9.61
CA GLY A 182 3.97 -3.03 9.55
C GLY A 182 4.33 -1.83 10.40
N ARG A 183 5.64 -1.69 10.67
CA ARG A 183 6.21 -0.53 11.37
C ARG A 183 7.57 -0.21 10.77
N TRP A 184 7.85 1.08 10.67
CA TRP A 184 9.15 1.60 10.27
C TRP A 184 9.65 2.62 11.27
N TRP A 185 10.96 2.63 11.46
CA TRP A 185 11.68 3.55 12.33
C TRP A 185 12.60 4.41 11.49
N ARG A 186 12.40 5.72 11.57
CA ARG A 186 13.34 6.70 11.03
C ARG A 186 14.29 7.13 12.15
N THR A 187 15.57 6.81 11.98
CA THR A 187 16.59 7.07 12.99
C THR A 187 17.18 8.48 12.90
N ASP A 188 17.21 9.03 11.69
CA ASP A 188 17.87 10.29 11.34
C ASP A 188 16.98 11.17 10.46
N LEU A 189 17.36 12.43 10.26
CA LEU A 189 16.65 13.37 9.36
C LEU A 189 17.02 13.10 7.88
N LYS A 190 16.84 11.85 7.47
CA LYS A 190 17.13 11.33 6.12
C LYS A 190 16.01 10.38 5.68
N PRO A 191 15.87 10.09 4.37
CA PRO A 191 14.80 9.24 3.85
C PRO A 191 14.81 7.79 4.35
N ASN A 192 15.96 7.24 4.73
CA ASN A 192 16.07 5.83 5.13
C ASN A 192 15.25 5.50 6.38
N VAL A 193 14.60 4.35 6.35
CA VAL A 193 13.82 3.78 7.46
C VAL A 193 14.16 2.30 7.65
N TYR A 194 13.89 1.78 8.85
CA TYR A 194 14.20 0.40 9.22
C TYR A 194 12.97 -0.30 9.81
N PRO A 195 12.74 -1.59 9.53
CA PRO A 195 11.58 -2.32 10.05
C PRO A 195 11.73 -2.73 11.53
N TYR A 196 12.78 -2.24 12.20
CA TYR A 196 13.08 -2.42 13.61
C TYR A 196 13.79 -1.17 14.13
N LEU A 197 13.81 -0.96 15.44
CA LEU A 197 14.61 0.09 16.06
C LEU A 197 16.05 -0.40 16.24
N PRO A 198 17.07 0.18 15.58
CA PRO A 198 18.45 -0.30 15.73
C PRO A 198 18.98 -0.11 17.16
N ARG A 199 19.81 -1.06 17.63
CA ARG A 199 20.24 -1.18 19.04
C ARG A 199 20.79 0.09 19.68
N HIS A 200 21.56 0.88 18.94
CA HIS A 200 22.23 2.08 19.46
C HIS A 200 21.38 3.36 19.36
N VAL A 201 20.18 3.27 18.78
CA VAL A 201 19.30 4.41 18.57
C VAL A 201 18.37 4.57 19.76
N THR A 202 18.64 5.58 20.59
CA THR A 202 17.82 5.91 21.76
C THR A 202 16.79 7.01 21.50
N ARG A 203 16.98 7.80 20.43
CA ARG A 203 16.11 8.93 20.07
C ARG A 203 15.77 8.91 18.58
N PRO A 204 14.94 7.96 18.12
CA PRO A 204 14.46 7.95 16.75
C PRO A 204 13.67 9.22 16.44
N LYS A 205 13.71 9.66 15.18
CA LYS A 205 13.03 10.88 14.74
C LYS A 205 11.55 10.63 14.51
N GLU A 206 11.21 9.47 13.96
CA GLU A 206 9.83 9.16 13.59
C GLU A 206 9.55 7.66 13.68
N LEU A 207 8.37 7.33 14.19
CA LEU A 207 7.76 6.00 14.14
C LEU A 207 6.61 6.05 13.13
N ILE A 208 6.72 5.23 12.10
CA ILE A 208 5.72 5.10 11.03
C ILE A 208 5.00 3.77 11.24
N LYS A 209 3.69 3.79 11.50
CA LYS A 209 2.86 2.58 11.51
C LYS A 209 2.18 2.44 10.15
N VAL A 210 2.16 1.20 9.64
CA VAL A 210 1.44 0.84 8.42
C VAL A 210 0.16 0.13 8.84
N ASN A 211 -0.98 0.71 8.52
CA ASN A 211 -2.30 0.22 8.88
C ASN A 211 -3.06 -0.18 7.61
N LEU A 212 -3.65 -1.38 7.62
CA LEU A 212 -4.64 -1.77 6.64
C LEU A 212 -5.93 -1.00 6.91
N VAL A 213 -6.53 -0.44 5.87
CA VAL A 213 -7.78 0.31 5.96
C VAL A 213 -8.95 -0.57 5.52
N ASN A 214 -10.07 -0.48 6.24
CA ASN A 214 -11.31 -1.13 5.85
C ASN A 214 -12.12 -0.16 4.98
N LEU A 215 -12.36 -0.54 3.73
CA LEU A 215 -13.19 0.23 2.83
C LEU A 215 -14.65 -0.22 2.90
N PRO A 216 -15.62 0.71 2.83
CA PRO A 216 -17.00 0.36 2.58
C PRO A 216 -17.16 -0.19 1.15
N LYS A 217 -18.36 -0.72 0.87
CA LYS A 217 -18.67 -1.32 -0.45
C LYS A 217 -18.48 -0.33 -1.59
N ASN A 218 -18.88 0.92 -1.40
CA ASN A 218 -18.74 2.01 -2.38
C ASN A 218 -18.21 3.24 -1.66
N LYS A 219 -17.32 4.00 -2.30
CA LYS A 219 -16.82 5.27 -1.75
C LYS A 219 -16.33 6.20 -2.86
N LYS A 220 -16.61 7.50 -2.72
CA LYS A 220 -15.95 8.53 -3.52
C LYS A 220 -14.72 9.01 -2.77
N PHE A 221 -13.56 8.88 -3.40
CA PHE A 221 -12.30 9.41 -2.90
C PHE A 221 -12.03 10.76 -3.55
N LYS A 222 -12.08 11.82 -2.74
CA LYS A 222 -11.62 13.14 -3.14
C LYS A 222 -10.23 13.35 -2.56
N PHE A 223 -9.17 13.39 -3.37
CA PHE A 223 -7.79 13.49 -2.88
C PHE A 223 -7.12 14.84 -3.19
N PRO A 224 -6.14 15.30 -2.39
CA PRO A 224 -5.53 16.62 -2.60
C PRO A 224 -4.84 16.79 -3.96
N GLU A 225 -5.07 17.92 -4.63
CA GLU A 225 -4.51 18.28 -5.95
C GLU A 225 -2.97 18.38 -6.02
N TYR A 226 -2.28 18.36 -4.88
CA TYR A 226 -0.81 18.31 -4.90
C TYR A 226 -0.27 16.93 -5.25
N PHE A 227 -1.10 15.88 -5.15
CA PHE A 227 -0.83 14.59 -5.78
C PHE A 227 -1.21 14.63 -7.27
N LYS A 228 -0.40 13.99 -8.10
CA LYS A 228 -0.66 13.83 -9.53
C LYS A 228 -1.84 12.89 -9.76
N ASN A 229 -1.88 11.77 -9.04
CA ASN A 229 -2.97 10.79 -9.10
C ASN A 229 -2.99 9.88 -7.85
N PHE A 230 -4.07 9.12 -7.73
CA PHE A 230 -4.23 8.00 -6.81
C PHE A 230 -4.51 6.75 -7.66
N HIS A 231 -3.55 5.84 -7.76
CA HIS A 231 -3.51 4.82 -8.80
C HIS A 231 -3.37 3.40 -8.23
N PRO A 232 -4.04 2.41 -8.84
CA PRO A 232 -3.91 0.99 -8.47
C PRO A 232 -2.54 0.39 -8.86
N TYR A 233 -2.01 -0.45 -7.99
CA TYR A 233 -0.81 -1.27 -8.23
C TYR A 233 -1.04 -2.71 -7.78
N ILE A 234 -0.70 -3.66 -8.66
CA ILE A 234 -0.71 -5.10 -8.34
C ILE A 234 0.48 -5.46 -7.44
N LEU A 235 0.36 -6.55 -6.68
CA LEU A 235 1.38 -6.91 -5.70
C LEU A 235 2.73 -7.28 -6.31
N VAL A 236 2.74 -7.86 -7.51
CA VAL A 236 3.99 -8.24 -8.20
C VAL A 236 4.84 -7.02 -8.54
N ASP A 237 4.24 -5.94 -9.02
CA ASP A 237 4.95 -4.69 -9.34
C ASP A 237 5.58 -4.07 -8.09
N LEU A 238 4.88 -4.16 -6.95
CA LEU A 238 5.39 -3.69 -5.67
C LEU A 238 6.52 -4.57 -5.15
N TYR A 239 6.45 -5.88 -5.34
CA TYR A 239 7.49 -6.82 -4.92
C TYR A 239 8.84 -6.57 -5.61
N ASP A 240 8.79 -6.12 -6.87
CA ASP A 240 9.97 -5.78 -7.66
C ASP A 240 10.44 -4.32 -7.48
N SER A 241 9.77 -3.54 -6.62
CA SER A 241 10.14 -2.17 -6.33
C SER A 241 11.54 -2.07 -5.69
N SER A 242 12.30 -1.05 -6.08
CA SER A 242 13.56 -0.70 -5.43
C SER A 242 13.37 -0.02 -4.07
N GLU A 243 12.17 0.51 -3.79
CA GLU A 243 11.87 1.19 -2.53
C GLU A 243 11.51 0.16 -1.44
N PRO A 244 12.28 0.07 -0.34
CA PRO A 244 12.05 -0.97 0.68
C PRO A 244 10.65 -0.92 1.31
N GLU A 245 10.07 0.27 1.47
CA GLU A 245 8.73 0.45 2.02
C GLU A 245 7.66 -0.17 1.12
N LEU A 246 7.74 0.02 -0.20
CA LEU A 246 6.81 -0.55 -1.18
C LEU A 246 7.03 -2.06 -1.34
N LYS A 247 8.29 -2.47 -1.42
CA LYS A 247 8.69 -3.88 -1.54
C LYS A 247 8.21 -4.76 -0.38
N ALA A 248 8.06 -4.17 0.80
CA ALA A 248 7.57 -4.89 1.97
C ALA A 248 6.04 -5.13 1.95
N ILE A 249 5.26 -4.37 1.16
CA ILE A 249 3.80 -4.45 1.17
C ILE A 249 3.29 -5.87 0.89
N PRO A 250 3.74 -6.58 -0.17
CA PRO A 250 3.31 -7.96 -0.39
C PRO A 250 3.60 -8.89 0.80
N SER A 251 4.75 -8.69 1.46
CA SER A 251 5.12 -9.47 2.66
C SER A 251 4.20 -9.19 3.84
N PHE A 252 3.84 -7.92 4.08
CA PHE A 252 2.88 -7.55 5.12
C PHE A 252 1.48 -8.13 4.88
N LEU A 253 1.09 -8.23 3.61
CA LEU A 253 -0.24 -8.73 3.23
C LEU A 253 -0.33 -10.26 3.16
N SER A 254 0.81 -10.96 3.07
CA SER A 254 0.88 -12.43 2.91
C SER A 254 0.19 -13.24 4.01
N ARG A 255 -0.03 -12.66 5.19
CA ARG A 255 -0.73 -13.32 6.31
C ARG A 255 -2.25 -13.36 6.15
N PHE A 256 -2.81 -12.61 5.19
CA PHE A 256 -4.25 -12.49 5.01
C PHE A 256 -4.73 -13.36 3.85
N SER A 257 -5.91 -13.94 4.03
CA SER A 257 -6.70 -14.46 2.92
C SER A 257 -7.61 -13.35 2.40
N PHE A 258 -7.52 -13.04 1.10
CA PHE A 258 -8.39 -12.05 0.46
C PHE A 258 -9.47 -12.75 -0.37
N GLY A 259 -10.69 -12.22 -0.36
CA GLY A 259 -11.74 -12.59 -1.31
C GLY A 259 -12.00 -11.41 -2.24
N CYS A 260 -11.58 -11.51 -3.50
CA CYS A 260 -11.76 -10.47 -4.51
C CYS A 260 -13.14 -10.61 -5.14
N ILE A 261 -14.02 -9.63 -4.90
CA ILE A 261 -15.38 -9.62 -5.44
C ILE A 261 -15.37 -8.92 -6.80
N ASN A 262 -16.04 -9.51 -7.81
CA ASN A 262 -16.28 -8.85 -9.10
C ASN A 262 -17.56 -7.99 -9.10
N ASP A 263 -17.82 -7.30 -10.21
CA ASP A 263 -19.02 -6.47 -10.38
C ASP A 263 -20.35 -7.25 -10.24
N LYS A 264 -20.31 -8.58 -10.40
CA LYS A 264 -21.48 -9.46 -10.23
C LYS A 264 -21.68 -9.95 -8.80
N GLY A 265 -20.75 -9.63 -7.88
CA GLY A 265 -20.80 -10.08 -6.50
C GLY A 265 -20.18 -11.45 -6.24
N GLU A 266 -19.48 -12.04 -7.22
CA GLU A 266 -18.84 -13.35 -7.11
C GLU A 266 -17.38 -13.21 -6.67
N ILE A 267 -16.89 -14.15 -5.86
CA ILE A 267 -15.47 -14.22 -5.48
C ILE A 267 -14.68 -14.86 -6.63
N THR A 268 -13.68 -14.17 -7.15
CA THR A 268 -12.98 -14.56 -8.39
C THR A 268 -11.63 -15.24 -8.17
N ASN A 269 -11.08 -15.13 -6.97
CA ASN A 269 -9.77 -15.66 -6.61
C ASN A 269 -9.84 -16.93 -5.76
N GLU A 270 -11.00 -17.57 -5.70
CA GLU A 270 -11.11 -18.93 -5.16
C GLU A 270 -10.39 -19.90 -6.09
N ILE A 271 -9.22 -20.35 -5.64
CA ILE A 271 -8.49 -21.41 -6.34
C ILE A 271 -9.24 -22.72 -6.09
N THR A 272 -9.99 -23.18 -7.10
CA THR A 272 -10.63 -24.49 -7.03
C THR A 272 -9.56 -25.58 -7.19
N GLN A 273 -9.71 -26.70 -6.46
CA GLN A 273 -8.75 -27.82 -6.53
C GLN A 273 -8.57 -28.38 -7.96
N GLU A 274 -9.49 -28.06 -8.87
CA GLU A 274 -9.42 -28.44 -10.28
C GLU A 274 -8.34 -27.70 -11.07
N GLU A 275 -7.89 -26.51 -10.62
CA GLU A 275 -6.85 -25.72 -11.29
C GLU A 275 -5.43 -26.28 -11.07
N PHE A 276 -5.23 -27.17 -10.08
CA PHE A 276 -3.94 -27.82 -9.79
C PHE A 276 -3.76 -29.18 -10.48
N LYS A 277 -4.31 -29.36 -11.68
CA LYS A 277 -4.07 -30.57 -12.49
C LYS A 277 -2.67 -30.50 -13.12
N TYR A 278 -1.69 -31.15 -12.47
CA TYR A 278 -0.31 -31.34 -12.97
C TYR A 278 -0.15 -32.56 -13.88
#